data_AF-A0A383V4N0-F1
#
_entry.id   AF-A0A383V4N0-F1
#
_cell.length_a   1.000
_cell.length_b   1.000
_cell.length_c   1.000
_cell.angle_alpha   90.00
_cell.angle_beta   90.00
_cell.angle_gamma   90.00
#
_symmetry.space_group_name_H-M   'P 1'
#
loop_
_entity.id
_entity.type
_entity.pdbx_description
1 polymer ?
#
loop_
_entity_poly.entity_id
_entity_poly.type
_entity_poly.pdbx_seq_one_letter_code
_entity_poly.pdbx_strand_id
1 'polypeptide(L)'
;MSLLATLPAPRHQPAAAAPAAPGPAAGSGSTALATTGPPPYPRRKGFVPRRQDDFADGGAYPELPLLQYPLDMGRPDEQKGGKTLAVSVDINGAANYDAILRQGQRANKVIHSGHKALVPKVDLLDPQNLARPDEEEVERTARETLEALNKRVNSKLATQNPSTLPEQPGAPTYIKYTPSQQGAAYASGAKQRIIKLQDMPVDPLEPPKFRHTKVPRGTGSPPVPVMHSPPRPVTAEDHANWKIPPCISNWKNAKGYTIPLDKRLAADGRGLQEQTISDKFASLSEALQVAESKAREATEMRKHVALEMARRQKQAKDEALRKLAQQARMERGGPLAAAAAAGGGG
;
A
#
# COMPACT_ATOMS: atom_id res chain seq x y z
N MET A 1 -43.66 -18.04 -23.44
CA MET A 1 -42.47 -18.05 -24.33
C MET A 1 -41.24 -18.18 -23.44
N SER A 2 -40.67 -19.39 -23.31
CA SER A 2 -39.63 -19.72 -22.31
C SER A 2 -38.23 -19.38 -22.83
N LEU A 3 -37.44 -18.65 -22.01
CA LEU A 3 -36.05 -18.20 -22.26
C LEU A 3 -35.03 -19.33 -22.44
N LEU A 4 -35.45 -20.59 -22.31
CA LEU A 4 -34.62 -21.77 -22.57
C LEU A 4 -34.38 -22.04 -24.06
N ALA A 5 -35.18 -21.45 -24.96
CA ALA A 5 -35.09 -21.70 -26.41
C ALA A 5 -34.02 -20.85 -27.12
N THR A 6 -33.42 -19.87 -26.46
CA THR A 6 -32.46 -18.91 -27.07
C THR A 6 -31.00 -19.21 -26.74
N LEU A 7 -30.69 -20.32 -26.06
CA LEU A 7 -29.32 -20.70 -25.75
C LEU A 7 -28.75 -21.68 -26.80
N PRO A 8 -27.50 -21.51 -27.24
CA PRO A 8 -26.85 -22.44 -28.16
C PRO A 8 -26.66 -23.83 -27.52
N ALA A 9 -26.79 -24.88 -28.32
CA ALA A 9 -26.76 -26.26 -27.84
C ALA A 9 -25.42 -26.62 -27.14
N PRO A 10 -25.45 -27.38 -26.03
CA PRO A 10 -24.25 -27.77 -25.30
C PRO A 10 -23.33 -28.68 -26.14
N ARG A 11 -22.04 -28.34 -26.20
CA ARG A 11 -21.02 -29.04 -27.01
C ARG A 11 -20.66 -30.45 -26.51
N HIS A 12 -21.06 -30.81 -25.29
CA HIS A 12 -20.89 -32.15 -24.74
C HIS A 12 -22.22 -32.63 -24.17
N GLN A 13 -22.88 -33.53 -24.89
CA GLN A 13 -24.01 -34.30 -24.36
C GLN A 13 -23.45 -35.52 -23.62
N PRO A 14 -23.89 -35.81 -22.37
CA PRO A 14 -23.71 -37.13 -21.80
C PRO A 14 -24.47 -38.13 -22.68
N ALA A 15 -23.82 -39.24 -23.04
CA ALA A 15 -24.37 -40.24 -23.95
C ALA A 15 -25.75 -40.72 -23.47
N ALA A 16 -26.80 -40.33 -24.19
CA ALA A 16 -28.14 -40.82 -23.99
C ALA A 16 -28.17 -42.32 -24.34
N ALA A 17 -28.59 -43.14 -23.37
CA ALA A 17 -28.80 -44.56 -23.57
C ALA A 17 -29.83 -44.77 -24.69
N ALA A 18 -29.46 -45.60 -25.67
CA ALA A 18 -30.28 -45.93 -26.82
C ALA A 18 -31.58 -46.66 -26.40
N PRO A 19 -32.73 -46.38 -27.05
CA PRO A 19 -33.94 -47.16 -26.85
C PRO A 19 -33.81 -48.53 -27.55
N ALA A 20 -33.89 -49.60 -26.77
CA ALA A 20 -33.90 -50.97 -27.29
C ALA A 20 -35.27 -51.31 -27.91
N ALA A 21 -35.24 -51.79 -29.16
CA ALA A 21 -36.39 -52.37 -29.86
C ALA A 21 -36.67 -53.82 -29.35
N PRO A 22 -37.91 -54.34 -29.52
CA PRO A 22 -38.36 -55.54 -28.83
C PRO A 22 -38.00 -56.83 -29.59
N GLY A 23 -37.47 -57.82 -28.87
CA GLY A 23 -37.25 -59.20 -29.33
C GLY A 23 -38.07 -60.21 -28.48
N PRO A 24 -38.27 -61.45 -28.98
CA PRO A 24 -39.53 -62.17 -28.81
C PRO A 24 -39.69 -62.93 -27.48
N ALA A 25 -40.96 -63.19 -27.16
CA ALA A 25 -41.46 -63.89 -25.99
C ALA A 25 -40.91 -65.31 -25.82
N ALA A 26 -40.56 -65.68 -24.59
CA ALA A 26 -40.57 -67.05 -24.11
C ALA A 26 -40.56 -67.13 -22.57
N GLY A 27 -41.46 -67.96 -22.03
CA GLY A 27 -41.18 -68.76 -20.84
C GLY A 27 -41.52 -68.15 -19.49
N SER A 28 -42.73 -68.42 -19.01
CA SER A 28 -43.06 -68.39 -17.59
C SER A 28 -42.14 -69.34 -16.81
N GLY A 29 -41.30 -68.78 -15.95
CA GLY A 29 -40.52 -69.48 -14.95
C GLY A 29 -40.35 -68.57 -13.74
N SER A 30 -40.96 -68.92 -12.62
CA SER A 30 -40.86 -68.16 -11.38
C SER A 30 -39.43 -68.21 -10.84
N THR A 31 -38.75 -67.06 -10.75
CA THR A 31 -37.55 -66.92 -9.92
C THR A 31 -37.45 -65.52 -9.33
N ALA A 32 -37.57 -65.49 -7.99
CA ALA A 32 -37.11 -64.51 -7.00
C ALA A 32 -36.88 -63.05 -7.43
N LEU A 33 -37.53 -62.13 -6.70
CA LEU A 33 -37.11 -60.74 -6.53
C LEU A 33 -35.58 -60.66 -6.39
N ALA A 34 -34.90 -60.11 -7.39
CA ALA A 34 -33.48 -59.77 -7.27
C ALA A 34 -33.37 -58.68 -6.20
N THR A 35 -33.01 -59.09 -4.98
CA THR A 35 -32.64 -58.16 -3.92
C THR A 35 -31.40 -57.42 -4.40
N THR A 36 -31.53 -56.15 -4.74
CA THR A 36 -30.45 -55.25 -5.19
C THR A 36 -29.56 -54.86 -4.01
N GLY A 37 -28.91 -55.85 -3.38
CA GLY A 37 -28.02 -55.66 -2.25
C GLY A 37 -27.42 -56.98 -1.74
N PRO A 38 -26.28 -56.92 -1.04
CA PRO A 38 -25.61 -58.08 -0.48
C PRO A 38 -26.53 -58.84 0.49
N PRO A 39 -26.49 -60.19 0.53
CA PRO A 39 -27.35 -60.96 1.43
C PRO A 39 -27.11 -60.54 2.89
N PRO A 40 -28.13 -60.44 3.75
CA PRO A 40 -27.95 -60.01 5.14
C PRO A 40 -27.15 -61.06 5.92
N TYR A 41 -26.39 -60.62 6.93
CA TYR A 41 -25.77 -61.54 7.88
C TYR A 41 -26.85 -62.37 8.58
N PRO A 42 -26.75 -63.71 8.69
CA PRO A 42 -25.62 -64.61 8.43
C PRO A 42 -25.66 -65.37 7.09
N ARG A 43 -26.48 -64.95 6.11
CA ARG A 43 -26.74 -65.68 4.84
C ARG A 43 -25.71 -65.41 3.73
N ARG A 44 -24.46 -65.14 4.10
CA ARG A 44 -23.37 -64.75 3.16
C ARG A 44 -22.45 -65.90 2.73
N LYS A 45 -22.75 -67.14 3.12
CA LYS A 45 -21.97 -68.31 2.72
C LYS A 45 -22.03 -68.51 1.20
N GLY A 46 -20.88 -68.44 0.53
CA GLY A 46 -20.76 -68.57 -0.94
C GLY A 46 -20.94 -67.27 -1.72
N PHE A 47 -21.19 -66.14 -1.05
CA PHE A 47 -21.20 -64.82 -1.67
C PHE A 47 -19.75 -64.35 -1.90
N VAL A 48 -19.46 -63.82 -3.08
CA VAL A 48 -18.10 -63.40 -3.48
C VAL A 48 -18.17 -62.01 -4.09
N PRO A 49 -17.95 -60.94 -3.30
CA PRO A 49 -17.99 -59.58 -3.82
C PRO A 49 -16.74 -59.31 -4.68
N ARG A 50 -16.94 -58.87 -5.92
CA ARG A 50 -15.87 -58.52 -6.87
C ARG A 50 -15.96 -57.09 -7.38
N ARG A 51 -17.17 -56.54 -7.49
CA ARG A 51 -17.45 -55.18 -7.95
C ARG A 51 -17.73 -54.27 -6.77
N GLN A 52 -17.59 -52.96 -6.97
CA GLN A 52 -17.92 -51.98 -5.95
C GLN A 52 -19.41 -52.05 -5.53
N ASP A 53 -20.28 -52.35 -6.49
CA ASP A 53 -21.73 -52.49 -6.27
C ASP A 53 -22.10 -53.66 -5.36
N ASP A 54 -21.24 -54.69 -5.28
CA ASP A 54 -21.48 -55.87 -4.42
C ASP A 54 -21.39 -55.54 -2.93
N PHE A 55 -20.82 -54.38 -2.59
CA PHE A 55 -20.72 -53.88 -1.22
C PHE A 55 -21.86 -52.91 -0.83
N ALA A 56 -22.76 -52.55 -1.75
CA ALA A 56 -23.81 -51.54 -1.54
C ALA A 56 -23.25 -50.22 -0.95
N ASP A 57 -23.58 -49.88 0.30
CA ASP A 57 -23.06 -48.70 1.03
C ASP A 57 -21.60 -48.85 1.52
N GLY A 58 -20.94 -49.94 1.14
CA GLY A 58 -19.55 -50.24 1.48
C GLY A 58 -19.41 -51.26 2.61
N GLY A 59 -18.18 -51.35 3.14
CA GLY A 59 -17.81 -52.32 4.17
C GLY A 59 -17.36 -53.66 3.61
N ALA A 60 -16.26 -54.17 4.15
CA ALA A 60 -15.74 -55.50 3.82
C ALA A 60 -16.31 -56.55 4.77
N TYR A 61 -16.52 -57.77 4.28
CA TYR A 61 -17.12 -58.87 5.01
C TYR A 61 -16.04 -59.77 5.62
N PRO A 62 -15.77 -59.71 6.93
CA PRO A 62 -14.70 -60.51 7.57
C PRO A 62 -14.96 -62.02 7.54
N GLU A 63 -16.22 -62.43 7.37
CA GLU A 63 -16.64 -63.84 7.26
C GLU A 63 -16.25 -64.50 5.93
N LEU A 64 -15.88 -63.69 4.92
CA LEU A 64 -15.40 -64.17 3.62
C LEU A 64 -13.87 -64.15 3.61
N PRO A 65 -13.18 -65.29 3.43
CA PRO A 65 -11.72 -65.37 3.37
C PRO A 65 -11.19 -64.91 1.99
N LEU A 66 -11.58 -63.70 1.58
CA LEU A 66 -11.22 -63.08 0.32
C LEU A 66 -10.72 -61.66 0.59
N LEU A 67 -9.71 -61.22 -0.15
CA LEU A 67 -9.28 -59.83 -0.18
C LEU A 67 -10.37 -58.97 -0.83
N GLN A 68 -10.93 -58.06 -0.03
CA GLN A 68 -12.03 -57.19 -0.41
C GLN A 68 -11.56 -55.75 -0.31
N TYR A 69 -11.90 -54.94 -1.31
CA TYR A 69 -11.46 -53.54 -1.40
C TYR A 69 -12.65 -52.61 -1.66
N PRO A 70 -13.56 -52.40 -0.68
CA PRO A 70 -14.60 -51.40 -0.81
C PRO A 70 -13.98 -50.00 -1.00
N LEU A 71 -14.47 -49.24 -1.97
CA LEU A 71 -13.95 -47.92 -2.37
C LEU A 71 -12.48 -47.97 -2.78
N ASP A 72 -12.02 -49.11 -3.30
CA ASP A 72 -10.63 -49.38 -3.70
C ASP A 72 -9.59 -49.24 -2.56
N MET A 73 -10.05 -49.11 -1.31
CA MET A 73 -9.20 -48.91 -0.14
C MET A 73 -8.30 -50.12 0.12
N GLY A 74 -6.99 -49.90 0.25
CA GLY A 74 -6.02 -50.94 0.60
C GLY A 74 -5.49 -51.77 -0.57
N ARG A 75 -5.83 -51.42 -1.82
CA ARG A 75 -5.24 -52.04 -3.00
C ARG A 75 -3.73 -51.76 -3.09
N PRO A 76 -2.89 -52.77 -3.35
CA PRO A 76 -1.45 -52.59 -3.46
C PRO A 76 -1.00 -51.91 -4.77
N ASP A 77 -1.83 -52.00 -5.82
CA ASP A 77 -1.50 -51.53 -7.19
C ASP A 77 -1.80 -50.04 -7.42
N GLU A 78 -2.51 -49.38 -6.51
CA GLU A 78 -2.66 -47.92 -6.57
C GLU A 78 -1.34 -47.26 -6.16
N GLN A 79 -0.85 -46.33 -6.99
CA GLN A 79 0.49 -45.76 -6.92
C GLN A 79 0.86 -45.25 -5.51
N LYS A 80 1.55 -46.10 -4.74
CA LYS A 80 2.22 -45.72 -3.49
C LYS A 80 3.39 -44.78 -3.82
N GLY A 81 3.13 -43.48 -3.92
CA GLY A 81 4.19 -42.49 -4.14
C GLY A 81 3.82 -41.24 -4.95
N GLY A 82 2.54 -40.95 -5.17
CA GLY A 82 2.14 -39.69 -5.80
C GLY A 82 2.67 -38.48 -5.03
N LYS A 83 3.17 -37.44 -5.72
CA LYS A 83 3.58 -36.15 -5.14
C LYS A 83 2.38 -35.29 -4.65
N THR A 84 1.27 -35.93 -4.33
CA THR A 84 -0.01 -35.32 -3.99
C THR A 84 -0.23 -35.40 -2.48
N LEU A 85 -0.56 -34.27 -1.86
CA LEU A 85 -0.97 -34.25 -0.46
C LEU A 85 -2.30 -35.03 -0.30
N ALA A 86 -2.41 -35.82 0.76
CA ALA A 86 -3.64 -36.54 1.07
C ALA A 86 -4.79 -35.53 1.33
N VAL A 87 -5.95 -35.78 0.72
CA VAL A 87 -7.15 -34.98 0.97
C VAL A 87 -7.64 -35.30 2.39
N SER A 88 -7.53 -34.33 3.28
CA SER A 88 -8.12 -34.42 4.62
C SER A 88 -9.53 -33.86 4.62
N VAL A 89 -10.36 -34.30 5.54
CA VAL A 89 -11.75 -33.86 5.70
C VAL A 89 -11.90 -33.30 7.12
N ASP A 90 -12.67 -32.22 7.26
CA ASP A 90 -12.99 -31.65 8.56
C ASP A 90 -14.06 -32.48 9.31
N ILE A 91 -14.35 -32.10 10.56
CA ILE A 91 -15.37 -32.77 11.39
C ILE A 91 -16.76 -32.70 10.74
N ASN A 92 -17.01 -31.71 9.88
CA ASN A 92 -18.31 -31.53 9.21
C ASN A 92 -18.42 -32.31 7.89
N GLY A 93 -17.38 -33.06 7.50
CA GLY A 93 -17.37 -33.79 6.24
C GLY A 93 -16.96 -32.97 5.01
N ALA A 94 -16.53 -31.71 5.18
CA ALA A 94 -16.03 -30.87 4.11
C ALA A 94 -14.54 -31.12 3.84
N ALA A 95 -14.15 -31.15 2.56
CA ALA A 95 -12.74 -31.27 2.18
C ALA A 95 -11.92 -30.10 2.73
N ASN A 96 -10.82 -30.43 3.42
CA ASN A 96 -9.94 -29.47 4.06
C ASN A 96 -8.88 -28.96 3.07
N TYR A 97 -9.21 -27.88 2.38
CA TYR A 97 -8.28 -27.18 1.49
C TYR A 97 -7.20 -26.39 2.24
N ASP A 98 -7.34 -26.16 3.54
CA ASP A 98 -6.35 -25.43 4.36
C ASP A 98 -5.03 -26.19 4.49
N ALA A 99 -5.06 -27.51 4.27
CA ALA A 99 -3.87 -28.36 4.29
C ALA A 99 -2.82 -27.90 3.26
N ILE A 100 -3.26 -27.31 2.13
CA ILE A 100 -2.38 -26.74 1.10
C ILE A 100 -1.64 -25.50 1.65
N LEU A 101 -2.37 -24.63 2.36
CA LEU A 101 -1.83 -23.38 2.90
C LEU A 101 -0.91 -23.60 4.11
N ARG A 102 -1.14 -24.70 4.85
CA ARG A 102 -0.33 -25.10 6.02
C ARG A 102 0.96 -25.80 5.62
N GLN A 103 1.21 -26.05 4.33
CA GLN A 103 2.43 -26.70 3.89
C GLN A 103 3.68 -25.92 4.32
N GLY A 104 4.61 -26.61 5.01
CA GLY A 104 5.83 -26.00 5.54
C GLY A 104 5.61 -25.04 6.72
N GLN A 105 4.37 -24.93 7.24
CA GLN A 105 4.07 -24.15 8.44
C GLN A 105 3.97 -25.05 9.68
N ARG A 106 4.07 -24.46 10.86
CA ARG A 106 3.84 -25.16 12.12
C ARG A 106 2.36 -25.54 12.24
N ALA A 107 2.06 -26.71 12.81
CA ALA A 107 0.69 -27.17 13.02
C ALA A 107 -0.17 -26.17 13.82
N ASN A 108 0.43 -25.47 14.79
CA ASN A 108 -0.24 -24.51 15.66
C ASN A 108 -0.36 -23.10 15.05
N LYS A 109 0.15 -22.87 13.84
CA LYS A 109 0.02 -21.57 13.18
C LYS A 109 -1.40 -21.43 12.65
N VAL A 110 -2.14 -20.47 13.19
CA VAL A 110 -3.49 -20.15 12.72
C VAL A 110 -3.40 -19.45 11.35
N ILE A 111 -4.14 -19.97 10.37
CA ILE A 111 -4.28 -19.39 9.02
C ILE A 111 -5.78 -19.24 8.76
N HIS A 112 -6.19 -18.05 8.34
CA HIS A 112 -7.57 -17.77 7.94
C HIS A 112 -7.67 -17.86 6.42
N SER A 113 -8.51 -18.77 5.93
CA SER A 113 -8.67 -19.11 4.51
C SER A 113 -10.14 -19.17 4.08
N GLY A 114 -11.02 -19.66 4.97
CA GLY A 114 -12.43 -19.86 4.67
C GLY A 114 -13.28 -18.60 4.84
N HIS A 115 -14.41 -18.55 4.14
CA HIS A 115 -15.38 -17.45 4.21
C HIS A 115 -15.90 -17.17 5.64
N LYS A 116 -15.96 -18.19 6.51
CA LYS A 116 -16.33 -18.03 7.93
C LYS A 116 -15.42 -17.04 8.69
N ALA A 117 -14.20 -16.79 8.22
CA ALA A 117 -13.29 -15.80 8.79
C ALA A 117 -13.53 -14.36 8.27
N LEU A 118 -14.19 -14.21 7.11
CA LEU A 118 -14.58 -12.91 6.55
C LEU A 118 -15.87 -12.36 7.18
N VAL A 119 -16.75 -13.27 7.61
CA VAL A 119 -18.04 -12.90 8.20
C VAL A 119 -17.81 -12.27 9.58
N PRO A 120 -18.37 -11.07 9.85
CA PRO A 120 -18.26 -10.45 11.16
C PRO A 120 -18.96 -11.31 12.21
N LYS A 121 -18.23 -11.66 13.27
CA LYS A 121 -18.75 -12.49 14.37
C LYS A 121 -19.29 -11.59 15.46
N VAL A 122 -20.57 -11.24 15.35
CA VAL A 122 -21.26 -10.36 16.31
C VAL A 122 -21.29 -10.99 17.70
N ASP A 123 -21.42 -12.31 17.78
CA ASP A 123 -21.43 -13.08 19.04
C ASP A 123 -20.11 -12.96 19.84
N LEU A 124 -19.00 -12.63 19.18
CA LEU A 124 -17.71 -12.45 19.86
C LEU A 124 -17.51 -11.03 20.38
N LEU A 125 -18.44 -10.09 20.12
CA LEU A 125 -18.33 -8.70 20.58
C LEU A 125 -18.73 -8.52 22.06
N ASP A 126 -19.23 -9.57 22.71
CA ASP A 126 -19.55 -9.54 24.12
C ASP A 126 -18.29 -9.18 24.94
N PRO A 127 -18.38 -8.27 25.93
CA PRO A 127 -17.23 -7.74 26.64
C PRO A 127 -16.44 -8.83 27.39
N GLN A 128 -17.07 -9.96 27.71
CA GLN A 128 -16.42 -11.11 28.33
C GLN A 128 -15.41 -11.79 27.39
N ASN A 129 -15.69 -11.84 26.08
CA ASN A 129 -14.78 -12.45 25.08
C ASN A 129 -13.61 -11.52 24.71
N LEU A 130 -13.77 -10.20 24.92
CA LEU A 130 -12.74 -9.19 24.69
C LEU A 130 -11.95 -8.84 25.96
N ALA A 131 -12.26 -9.48 27.09
CA ALA A 131 -11.52 -9.28 28.31
C ALA A 131 -10.03 -9.59 28.09
N ARG A 132 -9.17 -8.72 28.63
CA ARG A 132 -7.74 -9.01 28.66
C ARG A 132 -7.50 -10.20 29.60
N PRO A 133 -6.43 -10.99 29.37
CA PRO A 133 -6.01 -11.99 30.34
C PRO A 133 -5.79 -11.36 31.72
N ASP A 134 -5.88 -12.18 32.77
CA ASP A 134 -5.70 -11.74 34.15
C ASP A 134 -4.31 -11.13 34.38
N GLU A 135 -4.22 -10.19 35.32
CA GLU A 135 -2.96 -9.48 35.62
C GLU A 135 -1.83 -10.46 36.01
N GLU A 136 -2.15 -11.53 36.74
CA GLU A 136 -1.19 -12.57 37.11
C GLU A 136 -0.60 -13.31 35.89
N GLU A 137 -1.42 -13.56 34.86
CA GLU A 137 -0.97 -14.20 33.62
C GLU A 137 -0.12 -13.26 32.78
N VAL A 138 -0.46 -11.97 32.78
CA VAL A 138 0.32 -10.92 32.12
C VAL A 138 1.69 -10.81 32.78
N GLU A 139 1.77 -10.75 34.11
CA GLU A 139 3.04 -10.74 34.84
C GLU A 139 3.88 -12.00 34.57
N ARG A 140 3.28 -13.18 34.59
CA ARG A 140 3.95 -14.45 34.28
C ARG A 140 4.56 -14.42 32.88
N THR A 141 3.76 -14.03 31.89
CA THR A 141 4.18 -13.96 30.48
C THR A 141 5.25 -12.90 30.28
N ALA A 142 5.14 -11.76 30.98
CA ALA A 142 6.13 -10.69 30.96
C ALA A 142 7.47 -11.15 31.54
N ARG A 143 7.47 -11.86 32.68
CA ARG A 143 8.68 -12.44 33.28
C ARG A 143 9.35 -13.46 32.35
N GLU A 144 8.58 -14.39 31.80
CA GLU A 144 9.11 -15.40 30.86
C GLU A 144 9.70 -14.75 29.60
N THR A 145 9.00 -13.75 29.04
CA THR A 145 9.46 -13.01 27.86
C THR A 145 10.72 -12.21 28.17
N LEU A 146 10.78 -11.54 29.32
CA LEU A 146 11.94 -10.79 29.79
C LEU A 146 13.15 -11.71 29.95
N GLU A 147 12.99 -12.88 30.57
CA GLU A 147 14.06 -13.87 30.71
C GLU A 147 14.58 -14.36 29.35
N ALA A 148 13.67 -14.66 28.42
CA ALA A 148 14.03 -15.09 27.07
C ALA A 148 14.76 -13.99 26.27
N LEU A 149 14.34 -12.73 26.43
CA LEU A 149 15.01 -11.58 25.82
C LEU A 149 16.37 -11.33 26.45
N ASN A 150 16.48 -11.39 27.78
CA ASN A 150 17.75 -11.24 28.49
C ASN A 150 18.77 -12.30 28.06
N LYS A 151 18.36 -13.57 27.88
CA LYS A 151 19.23 -14.62 27.32
C LYS A 151 19.81 -14.22 25.95
N ARG A 152 18.97 -13.66 25.07
CA ARG A 152 19.41 -13.20 23.73
C ARG A 152 20.30 -11.96 23.82
N VAL A 153 19.94 -10.99 24.66
CA VAL A 153 20.72 -9.75 24.84
C VAL A 153 22.09 -10.07 25.44
N ASN A 154 22.16 -10.90 26.48
CA ASN A 154 23.41 -11.32 27.09
C ASN A 154 24.33 -12.03 26.09
N SER A 155 23.78 -12.88 25.21
CA SER A 155 24.59 -13.51 24.14
C SER A 155 25.19 -12.49 23.16
N LYS A 156 24.46 -11.40 22.85
CA LYS A 156 24.95 -10.32 21.99
C LYS A 156 25.96 -9.42 22.71
N LEU A 157 25.71 -9.08 23.98
CA LEU A 157 26.60 -8.28 24.81
C LEU A 157 27.94 -9.00 25.04
N ALA A 158 27.91 -10.30 25.31
CA ALA A 158 29.12 -11.12 25.45
C ALA A 158 29.99 -11.11 24.19
N THR A 159 29.38 -11.06 23.00
CA THR A 159 30.12 -10.95 21.74
C THR A 159 30.72 -9.55 21.55
N GLN A 160 30.03 -8.50 21.99
CA GLN A 160 30.45 -7.11 21.81
C GLN A 160 31.55 -6.68 22.80
N ASN A 161 31.55 -7.25 24.01
CA ASN A 161 32.49 -6.93 25.08
C ASN A 161 33.44 -8.12 25.34
N PRO A 162 34.44 -8.38 24.48
CA PRO A 162 35.34 -9.54 24.60
C PRO A 162 36.43 -9.38 25.68
N SER A 163 36.42 -8.29 26.46
CA SER A 163 37.44 -8.01 27.48
C SER A 163 37.42 -9.00 28.65
N THR A 164 36.38 -9.81 28.78
CA THR A 164 36.29 -10.89 29.76
C THR A 164 36.91 -12.16 29.17
N LEU A 165 37.87 -12.75 29.90
CA LEU A 165 38.43 -14.06 29.55
C LEU A 165 37.30 -15.07 29.27
N PRO A 166 37.44 -15.95 28.26
CA PRO A 166 36.45 -16.99 27.99
C PRO A 166 36.26 -17.85 29.24
N GLU A 167 35.01 -18.17 29.58
CA GLU A 167 34.71 -19.04 30.70
C GLU A 167 35.42 -20.39 30.52
N GLN A 168 36.12 -20.85 31.57
CA GLN A 168 36.72 -22.18 31.56
C GLN A 168 35.63 -23.24 31.46
N PRO A 169 35.89 -24.38 30.80
CA PRO A 169 34.87 -25.39 30.58
C PRO A 169 34.31 -25.90 31.92
N GLY A 170 32.99 -25.91 32.02
CA GLY A 170 32.28 -26.37 33.20
C GLY A 170 32.44 -27.89 33.45
N ALA A 171 31.78 -28.36 34.52
CA ALA A 171 31.75 -29.79 34.85
C ALA A 171 31.12 -30.62 33.70
N PRO A 172 31.58 -31.87 33.48
CA PRO A 172 31.09 -32.70 32.40
C PRO A 172 29.62 -33.09 32.60
N THR A 173 28.83 -33.02 31.53
CA THR A 173 27.42 -33.44 31.50
C THR A 173 27.31 -34.87 30.97
N TYR A 174 26.48 -35.70 31.60
CA TYR A 174 26.24 -37.08 31.16
C TYR A 174 24.86 -37.18 30.50
N ILE A 175 24.84 -37.51 29.21
CA ILE A 175 23.62 -37.64 28.42
C ILE A 175 23.37 -39.11 28.12
N LYS A 176 22.17 -39.58 28.45
CA LYS A 176 21.72 -40.94 28.12
C LYS A 176 21.10 -40.95 26.72
N TYR A 177 21.79 -41.57 25.77
CA TYR A 177 21.38 -41.66 24.37
C TYR A 177 20.84 -43.06 24.04
N THR A 178 19.68 -43.10 23.40
CA THR A 178 19.10 -44.34 22.86
C THR A 178 19.18 -44.28 21.34
N PRO A 179 20.05 -45.09 20.70
CA PRO A 179 20.16 -45.11 19.23
C PRO A 179 18.85 -45.57 18.56
N SER A 180 18.52 -44.96 17.42
CA SER A 180 17.39 -45.38 16.57
C SER A 180 17.68 -46.68 15.82
N GLN A 181 18.94 -46.88 15.41
CA GLN A 181 19.41 -48.13 14.83
C GLN A 181 19.80 -49.09 15.96
N GLN A 182 19.00 -50.13 16.15
CA GLN A 182 19.21 -51.16 17.16
C GLN A 182 19.51 -52.50 16.50
N GLY A 183 20.43 -53.27 17.08
CA GLY A 183 20.78 -54.60 16.63
C GLY A 183 21.93 -55.16 17.45
N ALA A 184 22.05 -56.49 17.53
CA ALA A 184 23.08 -57.15 18.33
C ALA A 184 24.51 -56.78 17.87
N ALA A 185 24.70 -56.42 16.60
CA ALA A 185 25.97 -55.98 16.03
C ALA A 185 26.34 -54.52 16.39
N TYR A 186 25.40 -53.71 16.88
CA TYR A 186 25.62 -52.31 17.22
C TYR A 186 25.74 -52.12 18.73
N ALA A 187 26.63 -51.21 19.15
CA ALA A 187 26.83 -50.85 20.56
C ALA A 187 27.16 -52.04 21.48
N SER A 188 27.82 -53.09 20.97
CA SER A 188 28.10 -54.32 21.74
C SER A 188 26.84 -54.95 22.37
N GLY A 189 25.68 -54.80 21.71
CA GLY A 189 24.39 -55.29 22.21
C GLY A 189 23.71 -54.39 23.25
N ALA A 190 24.32 -53.27 23.64
CA ALA A 190 23.72 -52.32 24.57
C ALA A 190 22.62 -51.50 23.89
N LYS A 191 21.44 -51.45 24.53
CA LYS A 191 20.29 -50.67 24.03
C LYS A 191 20.51 -49.16 24.14
N GLN A 192 21.37 -48.71 25.05
CA GLN A 192 21.57 -47.30 25.40
C GLN A 192 23.05 -47.01 25.64
N ARG A 193 23.46 -45.78 25.41
CA ARG A 193 24.83 -45.29 25.61
C ARG A 193 24.79 -44.08 26.54
N ILE A 194 25.76 -43.96 27.44
CA ILE A 194 25.95 -42.76 28.26
C ILE A 194 27.11 -41.99 27.64
N ILE A 195 26.86 -40.75 27.24
CA ILE A 195 27.85 -39.88 26.61
C ILE A 195 28.24 -38.82 27.62
N LYS A 196 29.53 -38.74 27.94
CA LYS A 196 30.11 -37.66 28.71
C LYS A 196 30.43 -36.51 27.75
N LEU A 197 29.71 -35.41 27.85
CA LEU A 197 29.89 -34.19 27.05
C LEU A 197 30.57 -33.13 27.92
N GLN A 198 31.67 -32.57 27.42
CA GLN A 198 32.41 -31.50 28.08
C GLN A 198 32.79 -30.45 27.04
N ASP A 199 32.67 -29.18 27.40
CA ASP A 199 33.05 -28.08 26.52
C ASP A 199 34.58 -28.07 26.34
N MET A 200 35.02 -27.79 25.12
CA MET A 200 36.45 -27.68 24.82
C MET A 200 36.93 -26.30 25.27
N PRO A 201 38.00 -26.20 26.09
CA PRO A 201 38.57 -24.90 26.45
C PRO A 201 38.96 -24.11 25.20
N VAL A 202 38.56 -22.84 25.13
CA VAL A 202 38.81 -21.94 23.99
C VAL A 202 40.04 -21.08 24.28
N ASP A 203 40.94 -20.96 23.29
CA ASP A 203 42.12 -20.09 23.41
C ASP A 203 41.70 -18.61 23.33
N PRO A 204 42.00 -17.78 24.34
CA PRO A 204 41.65 -16.36 24.34
C PRO A 204 42.35 -15.54 23.25
N LEU A 205 43.43 -16.04 22.65
CA LEU A 205 44.18 -15.36 21.59
C LEU A 205 43.85 -15.90 20.18
N GLU A 206 42.95 -16.89 20.07
CA GLU A 206 42.58 -17.45 18.77
C GLU A 206 41.73 -16.43 17.98
N PRO A 207 42.13 -16.06 16.75
CA PRO A 207 41.33 -15.17 15.91
C PRO A 207 40.07 -15.87 15.38
N PRO A 208 39.04 -15.11 14.92
CA PRO A 208 37.83 -15.70 14.36
C PRO A 208 38.11 -16.67 13.19
N LYS A 209 37.70 -17.94 13.35
CA LYS A 209 38.01 -19.05 12.42
C LYS A 209 37.35 -18.93 11.04
N PHE A 210 36.18 -18.29 10.95
CA PHE A 210 35.36 -18.29 9.74
C PHE A 210 35.13 -16.90 9.16
N ARG A 211 35.08 -16.81 7.83
CA ARG A 211 34.77 -15.57 7.09
C ARG A 211 33.27 -15.42 6.90
N HIS A 212 32.76 -14.18 6.94
CA HIS A 212 31.35 -13.89 6.67
C HIS A 212 31.02 -14.11 5.19
N THR A 213 30.03 -14.95 4.89
CA THR A 213 29.50 -15.18 3.54
C THR A 213 28.14 -14.49 3.37
N LYS A 214 27.97 -13.74 2.28
CA LYS A 214 26.69 -13.09 1.96
C LYS A 214 25.82 -14.06 1.16
N VAL A 215 24.78 -14.58 1.80
CA VAL A 215 23.75 -15.40 1.15
C VAL A 215 22.57 -14.52 0.71
N PRO A 216 21.92 -14.81 -0.44
CA PRO A 216 20.65 -14.20 -0.78
C PRO A 216 19.62 -14.44 0.33
N ARG A 217 18.65 -13.54 0.47
CA ARG A 217 17.54 -13.76 1.40
C ARG A 217 16.82 -15.04 1.02
N GLY A 218 16.65 -15.94 1.99
CA GLY A 218 15.88 -17.15 1.80
C GLY A 218 14.43 -16.85 1.42
N THR A 219 13.72 -17.87 0.92
CA THR A 219 12.28 -17.76 0.68
C THR A 219 11.57 -17.41 1.99
N GLY A 220 10.68 -16.42 1.95
CA GLY A 220 9.88 -16.05 3.11
C GLY A 220 8.92 -17.16 3.52
N SER A 221 8.10 -16.88 4.55
CA SER A 221 6.93 -17.71 4.80
C SER A 221 6.02 -17.74 3.54
N PRO A 222 5.31 -18.86 3.28
CA PRO A 222 4.36 -18.94 2.19
C PRO A 222 3.36 -17.78 2.28
N PRO A 223 2.87 -17.30 1.12
CA PRO A 223 1.93 -16.19 1.08
C PRO A 223 0.67 -16.55 1.86
N VAL A 224 0.21 -15.62 2.69
CA VAL A 224 -1.04 -15.78 3.43
C VAL A 224 -2.23 -15.54 2.50
N PRO A 225 -3.37 -16.26 2.69
CA PRO A 225 -4.58 -16.00 1.93
C PRO A 225 -5.04 -14.56 2.11
N VAL A 226 -5.37 -13.90 1.01
CA VAL A 226 -5.83 -12.53 1.02
C VAL A 226 -7.36 -12.52 1.10
N MET A 227 -7.89 -12.09 2.24
CA MET A 227 -9.31 -12.10 2.56
C MET A 227 -9.95 -10.74 2.23
N HIS A 228 -10.05 -10.43 0.94
CA HIS A 228 -10.76 -9.23 0.47
C HIS A 228 -12.26 -9.46 0.36
N SER A 229 -13.03 -8.36 0.38
CA SER A 229 -14.40 -8.39 -0.13
C SER A 229 -14.40 -8.66 -1.65
N PRO A 230 -15.54 -9.09 -2.21
CA PRO A 230 -15.66 -9.26 -3.66
C PRO A 230 -15.23 -7.99 -4.41
N PRO A 231 -14.52 -8.11 -5.54
CA PRO A 231 -14.02 -6.96 -6.27
C PRO A 231 -15.20 -6.09 -6.73
N ARG A 232 -15.13 -4.80 -6.44
CA ARG A 232 -16.12 -3.85 -6.96
C ARG A 232 -15.87 -3.67 -8.46
N PRO A 233 -16.89 -3.79 -9.32
CA PRO A 233 -16.70 -3.55 -10.75
C PRO A 233 -16.31 -2.09 -10.95
N VAL A 234 -15.20 -1.87 -11.64
CA VAL A 234 -14.71 -0.53 -12.00
C VAL A 234 -15.40 -0.09 -13.28
N THR A 235 -15.98 1.11 -13.29
CA THR A 235 -16.59 1.65 -14.51
C THR A 235 -15.51 2.17 -15.47
N ALA A 236 -15.81 2.23 -16.77
CA ALA A 236 -14.89 2.80 -17.75
C ALA A 236 -14.60 4.29 -17.48
N GLU A 237 -15.59 5.00 -16.92
CA GLU A 237 -15.47 6.39 -16.50
C GLU A 237 -14.50 6.54 -15.32
N ASP A 238 -14.61 5.69 -14.30
CA ASP A 238 -13.65 5.69 -13.19
C ASP A 238 -12.23 5.47 -13.71
N HIS A 239 -12.03 4.48 -14.56
CA HIS A 239 -10.70 4.22 -15.14
C HIS A 239 -10.17 5.41 -15.94
N ALA A 240 -11.03 6.13 -16.68
CA ALA A 240 -10.64 7.33 -17.41
C ALA A 240 -10.28 8.50 -16.48
N ASN A 241 -11.06 8.72 -15.43
CA ASN A 241 -10.84 9.78 -14.44
C ASN A 241 -9.53 9.56 -13.66
N TRP A 242 -9.17 8.30 -13.40
CA TRP A 242 -7.93 7.93 -12.74
C TRP A 242 -6.72 7.81 -13.68
N LYS A 243 -6.87 8.14 -14.97
CA LYS A 243 -5.76 8.12 -15.92
C LYS A 243 -4.88 9.36 -15.73
N ILE A 244 -3.79 9.17 -14.98
CA ILE A 244 -2.81 10.22 -14.70
C ILE A 244 -2.03 10.58 -15.98
N PRO A 245 -2.04 11.84 -16.45
CA PRO A 245 -1.24 12.28 -17.58
C PRO A 245 0.27 12.14 -17.32
N PRO A 246 1.10 11.91 -18.36
CA PRO A 246 2.54 11.83 -18.17
C PRO A 246 3.12 13.15 -17.69
N CYS A 247 4.06 13.09 -16.74
CA CYS A 247 4.75 14.27 -16.24
C CYS A 247 5.80 14.75 -17.24
N ILE A 248 5.51 15.83 -17.96
CA ILE A 248 6.47 16.52 -18.83
C ILE A 248 7.05 17.68 -18.03
N SER A 249 8.30 17.53 -17.58
CA SER A 249 8.95 18.54 -16.76
C SER A 249 9.75 19.53 -17.62
N ASN A 250 9.73 20.81 -17.22
CA ASN A 250 10.51 21.86 -17.89
C ASN A 250 12.00 21.84 -17.50
N TRP A 251 12.39 21.10 -16.46
CA TRP A 251 13.78 21.04 -15.97
C TRP A 251 14.52 19.73 -16.26
N LYS A 252 13.83 18.59 -16.22
CA LYS A 252 14.45 17.26 -16.27
C LYS A 252 13.88 16.42 -17.40
N ASN A 253 14.79 15.89 -18.21
CA ASN A 253 14.51 14.91 -19.24
C ASN A 253 15.58 13.81 -19.18
N ALA A 254 15.44 12.91 -18.20
CA ALA A 254 16.47 11.90 -17.90
C ALA A 254 16.74 10.96 -19.08
N LYS A 255 15.71 10.68 -19.89
CA LYS A 255 15.82 9.80 -21.07
C LYS A 255 16.08 10.57 -22.38
N GLY A 256 16.19 11.89 -22.33
CA GLY A 256 16.50 12.72 -23.51
C GLY A 256 15.42 12.72 -24.60
N TYR A 257 14.15 12.48 -24.29
CA TYR A 257 13.08 12.44 -25.28
C TYR A 257 12.89 13.77 -26.01
N THR A 258 12.67 13.71 -27.33
CA THR A 258 12.30 14.88 -28.14
C THR A 258 10.80 15.12 -28.02
N ILE A 259 10.42 15.96 -27.06
CA ILE A 259 9.02 16.32 -26.81
C ILE A 259 8.66 17.57 -27.63
N PRO A 260 7.55 17.56 -28.38
CA PRO A 260 7.08 18.72 -29.14
C PRO A 260 6.69 19.87 -28.19
N LEU A 261 6.75 21.11 -28.70
CA LEU A 261 6.59 22.31 -27.89
C LEU A 261 5.21 22.42 -27.23
N ASP A 262 4.15 21.97 -27.92
CA ASP A 262 2.78 21.97 -27.41
C ASP A 262 2.67 21.14 -26.12
N LYS A 263 3.25 19.93 -26.09
CA LYS A 263 3.23 19.06 -24.92
C LYS A 263 4.16 19.52 -23.81
N ARG A 264 5.22 20.27 -24.12
CA ARG A 264 6.09 20.91 -23.11
C ARG A 264 5.38 22.05 -22.39
N LEU A 265 4.65 22.88 -23.13
CA LEU A 265 3.88 23.98 -22.54
C LEU A 265 2.53 23.56 -22.00
N ALA A 266 2.01 22.37 -22.33
CA ALA A 266 0.67 21.93 -21.95
C ALA A 266 0.40 21.95 -20.44
N ALA A 267 1.43 21.70 -19.62
CA ALA A 267 1.30 21.73 -18.16
C ALA A 267 1.52 23.12 -17.55
N ASP A 268 1.87 24.12 -18.36
CA ASP A 268 2.11 25.49 -17.89
C ASP A 268 0.76 26.23 -17.76
N GLY A 269 0.25 26.34 -16.53
CA GLY A 269 -1.03 26.96 -16.21
C GLY A 269 -1.10 28.48 -16.46
N ARG A 270 -0.05 29.10 -17.00
CA ARG A 270 -0.01 30.54 -17.33
C ARG A 270 -1.12 30.95 -18.30
N GLY A 271 -1.51 30.06 -19.21
CA GLY A 271 -2.62 30.32 -20.15
C GLY A 271 -4.00 30.34 -19.49
N LEU A 272 -4.14 29.80 -18.28
CA LEU A 272 -5.38 29.83 -17.49
C LEU A 272 -5.46 31.08 -16.59
N GLN A 273 -4.37 31.84 -16.44
CA GLN A 273 -4.35 33.06 -15.64
C GLN A 273 -4.83 34.26 -16.47
N GLU A 274 -6.04 34.74 -16.19
CA GLU A 274 -6.53 35.99 -16.74
C GLU A 274 -5.85 37.18 -16.02
N GLN A 275 -5.09 37.99 -16.77
CA GLN A 275 -4.45 39.19 -16.23
C GLN A 275 -5.45 40.36 -16.26
N THR A 276 -6.23 40.52 -15.19
CA THR A 276 -7.15 41.65 -15.03
C THR A 276 -6.43 42.85 -14.40
N ILE A 277 -6.52 44.03 -15.02
CA ILE A 277 -6.02 45.29 -14.45
C ILE A 277 -7.17 46.03 -13.77
N SER A 278 -6.92 46.64 -12.61
CA SER A 278 -7.95 47.40 -11.89
C SER A 278 -8.25 48.75 -12.56
N ASP A 279 -9.52 49.11 -12.68
CA ASP A 279 -9.97 50.41 -13.22
C ASP A 279 -9.47 51.62 -12.41
N LYS A 280 -9.03 51.39 -11.17
CA LYS A 280 -8.41 52.43 -10.33
C LYS A 280 -7.16 53.00 -10.98
N PHE A 281 -6.42 52.20 -11.75
CA PHE A 281 -5.26 52.69 -12.50
C PHE A 281 -5.68 53.73 -13.54
N ALA A 282 -6.82 53.53 -14.23
CA ALA A 282 -7.35 54.53 -15.14
C ALA A 282 -7.77 55.80 -14.40
N SER A 283 -8.51 55.68 -13.28
CA SER A 283 -8.90 56.85 -12.48
C SER A 283 -7.71 57.63 -11.91
N LEU A 284 -6.63 56.92 -11.56
CA LEU A 284 -5.40 57.53 -11.05
C LEU A 284 -4.66 58.26 -12.15
N SER A 285 -4.52 57.64 -13.33
CA SER A 285 -3.89 58.26 -14.50
C SER A 285 -4.64 59.52 -14.93
N GLU A 286 -5.97 59.49 -14.94
CA GLU A 286 -6.80 60.65 -15.26
C GLU A 286 -6.66 61.76 -14.20
N ALA A 287 -6.74 61.39 -12.91
CA ALA A 287 -6.56 62.35 -11.82
C ALA A 287 -5.20 63.04 -11.88
N LEU A 288 -4.13 62.30 -12.20
CA LEU A 288 -2.79 62.86 -12.38
C LEU A 288 -2.70 63.80 -13.58
N GLN A 289 -3.33 63.48 -14.72
CA GLN A 289 -3.37 64.37 -15.89
C GLN A 289 -4.14 65.67 -15.58
N VAL A 290 -5.25 65.59 -14.86
CA VAL A 290 -6.03 66.77 -14.43
C VAL A 290 -5.25 67.60 -13.40
N ALA A 291 -4.53 66.96 -12.49
CA ALA A 291 -3.67 67.66 -11.54
C ALA A 291 -2.52 68.39 -12.27
N GLU A 292 -1.93 67.77 -13.29
CA GLU A 292 -0.87 68.37 -14.09
C GLU A 292 -1.35 69.61 -14.87
N SER A 293 -2.50 69.52 -15.56
CA SER A 293 -3.05 70.67 -16.31
C SER A 293 -3.33 71.85 -15.39
N LYS A 294 -3.98 71.62 -14.24
CA LYS A 294 -4.23 72.65 -13.22
C LYS A 294 -2.94 73.25 -12.64
N ALA A 295 -1.91 72.43 -12.43
CA ALA A 295 -0.62 72.91 -11.94
C ALA A 295 0.08 73.83 -12.96
N ARG A 296 -0.04 73.52 -14.27
CA ARG A 296 0.47 74.37 -15.35
C ARG A 296 -0.29 75.69 -15.42
N GLU A 297 -1.62 75.66 -15.44
CA GLU A 297 -2.47 76.86 -15.44
C GLU A 297 -2.18 77.76 -14.24
N ALA A 298 -2.12 77.20 -13.03
CA ALA A 298 -1.77 77.95 -11.82
C ALA A 298 -0.38 78.59 -11.89
N THR A 299 0.56 77.95 -12.60
CA THR A 299 1.90 78.48 -12.80
C THR A 299 1.93 79.59 -13.84
N GLU A 300 1.19 79.45 -14.94
CA GLU A 300 1.04 80.50 -15.95
C GLU A 300 0.32 81.73 -15.40
N MET A 301 -0.76 81.54 -14.65
CA MET A 301 -1.47 82.62 -13.97
C MET A 301 -0.58 83.35 -12.97
N ARG A 302 0.21 82.61 -12.16
CA ARG A 302 1.21 83.23 -11.27
C ARG A 302 2.27 84.02 -12.03
N LYS A 303 2.76 83.48 -13.15
CA LYS A 303 3.71 84.19 -14.03
C LYS A 303 3.08 85.47 -14.61
N HIS A 304 1.83 85.42 -15.06
CA HIS A 304 1.11 86.58 -15.59
C HIS A 304 0.93 87.67 -14.53
N VAL A 305 0.44 87.32 -13.34
CA VAL A 305 0.29 88.25 -12.21
C VAL A 305 1.63 88.84 -11.79
N ALA A 306 2.69 88.03 -11.72
CA ALA A 306 4.03 88.51 -11.42
C ALA A 306 4.53 89.53 -12.45
N LEU A 307 4.25 89.30 -13.74
CA LEU A 307 4.57 90.21 -14.83
C LEU A 307 3.78 91.51 -14.72
N GLU A 308 2.47 91.46 -14.44
CA GLU A 308 1.63 92.64 -14.23
C GLU A 308 2.09 93.47 -13.02
N MET A 309 2.41 92.82 -11.91
CA MET A 309 2.96 93.49 -10.72
C MET A 309 4.31 94.15 -11.03
N ALA A 310 5.19 93.47 -11.77
CA ALA A 310 6.45 94.05 -12.21
C ALA A 310 6.24 95.26 -13.15
N ARG A 311 5.25 95.19 -14.06
CA ARG A 311 4.86 96.31 -14.93
C ARG A 311 4.33 97.49 -14.13
N ARG A 312 3.44 97.25 -13.14
CA ARG A 312 2.93 98.29 -12.24
C ARG A 312 4.03 98.92 -11.40
N GLN A 313 4.96 98.11 -10.87
CA GLN A 313 6.14 98.61 -10.15
C GLN A 313 7.05 99.45 -11.05
N LYS A 314 7.24 99.03 -12.31
CA LYS A 314 8.00 99.82 -13.30
C LYS A 314 7.30 101.16 -13.59
N GLN A 315 5.98 101.15 -13.82
CA GLN A 315 5.19 102.38 -14.00
C GLN A 315 5.27 103.30 -12.79
N ALA A 316 5.13 102.78 -11.57
CA ALA A 316 5.26 103.56 -10.34
C ALA A 316 6.67 104.14 -10.16
N LYS A 317 7.72 103.39 -10.54
CA LYS A 317 9.11 103.90 -10.56
C LYS A 317 9.28 105.01 -11.60
N ASP A 318 8.74 104.83 -12.81
CA ASP A 318 8.80 105.84 -13.88
C ASP A 318 8.04 107.13 -13.46
N GLU A 319 6.89 107.01 -12.79
CA GLU A 319 6.14 108.13 -12.23
C GLU A 319 6.87 108.83 -11.07
N ALA A 320 7.50 108.05 -10.18
CA ALA A 320 8.33 108.60 -9.09
C ALA A 320 9.53 109.38 -9.66
N LEU A 321 10.21 108.83 -10.68
CA LEU A 321 11.29 109.52 -11.40
C LEU A 321 10.77 110.78 -12.10
N ARG A 322 9.56 110.76 -12.67
CA ARG A 322 8.93 111.93 -13.28
C ARG A 322 8.63 113.04 -12.27
N LYS A 323 8.10 112.69 -11.09
CA LYS A 323 7.84 113.65 -9.99
C LYS A 323 9.16 114.23 -9.44
N LEU A 324 10.18 113.39 -9.25
CA LEU A 324 11.51 113.82 -8.81
C LEU A 324 12.17 114.76 -9.84
N ALA A 325 12.04 114.45 -11.14
CA ALA A 325 12.51 115.34 -12.20
C ALA A 325 11.74 116.68 -12.26
N GLN A 326 10.43 116.69 -11.96
CA GLN A 326 9.64 117.91 -11.84
C GLN A 326 10.08 118.74 -10.61
N GLN A 327 10.29 118.11 -9.46
CA GLN A 327 10.83 118.76 -8.26
C GLN A 327 12.22 119.35 -8.49
N ALA A 328 13.14 118.61 -9.12
CA ALA A 328 14.46 119.13 -9.48
C ALA A 328 14.40 120.32 -10.46
N ARG A 329 13.40 120.36 -11.36
CA ARG A 329 13.15 121.53 -12.22
C ARG A 329 12.61 122.73 -11.42
N MET A 330 11.75 122.49 -10.43
CA MET A 330 11.23 123.54 -9.55
C MET A 330 12.33 124.11 -8.63
N GLU A 331 13.23 123.27 -8.11
CA GLU A 331 14.38 123.71 -7.30
C GLU A 331 15.41 124.49 -8.13
N ARG A 332 15.62 124.10 -9.39
CA ARG A 332 16.39 124.91 -10.36
C ARG A 332 15.65 126.21 -10.77
N GLY A 333 14.34 126.29 -10.52
CA GLY A 333 13.47 127.42 -10.79
C GLY A 333 13.10 128.26 -9.55
N GLY A 334 13.86 128.18 -8.45
CA GLY A 334 13.82 129.17 -7.36
C GLY A 334 14.28 130.56 -7.83
N PRO A 335 13.84 131.68 -7.21
CA PRO A 335 13.60 132.95 -7.89
C PRO A 335 14.91 133.70 -8.22
N LEU A 336 15.45 133.44 -9.41
CA LEU A 336 16.39 134.30 -10.13
C LEU A 336 16.03 134.28 -11.62
N ALA A 337 14.85 134.78 -11.97
CA ALA A 337 14.49 135.20 -13.34
C ALA A 337 13.17 136.00 -13.36
N ALA A 338 13.11 137.09 -12.59
CA ALA A 338 12.14 138.17 -12.78
C ALA A 338 12.83 139.53 -12.56
N ALA A 339 13.99 139.72 -13.18
CA ALA A 339 14.66 141.03 -13.31
C ALA A 339 15.73 140.94 -14.42
N ALA A 340 15.32 141.13 -15.68
CA ALA A 340 16.12 141.70 -16.77
C ALA A 340 15.42 141.47 -18.14
N ALA A 341 14.39 142.26 -18.44
CA ALA A 341 13.94 142.54 -19.81
C ALA A 341 12.95 143.73 -19.88
N ALA A 342 13.41 144.92 -19.46
CA ALA A 342 12.95 146.26 -19.86
C ALA A 342 13.77 147.28 -19.02
N GLY A 343 14.58 148.20 -19.51
CA GLY A 343 14.99 148.65 -20.84
C GLY A 343 15.89 149.88 -20.63
N GLY A 344 16.83 150.14 -21.53
CA GLY A 344 17.65 151.36 -21.50
C GLY A 344 18.64 151.40 -22.67
N GLY A 345 18.37 152.27 -23.64
CA GLY A 345 19.28 152.63 -24.74
C GLY A 345 20.08 153.90 -24.41
N GLY A 346 21.08 154.18 -25.26
CA GLY A 346 21.99 155.33 -25.14
C GLY A 346 23.44 154.89 -25.18
#